data_AF-A0AAD7B4T0-F1
#
_entry.id   AF-A0AAD7B4T0-F1
#
_cell.length_a   1.000
_cell.length_b   1.000
_cell.length_c   1.000
_cell.angle_alpha   90.00
_cell.angle_beta   90.00
_cell.angle_gamma   90.00
#
_symmetry.space_group_name_H-M   'P 1'
#
loop_
_entity.id
_entity.type
_entity.pdbx_description
1 polymer ?
#
loop_
_entity_poly.entity_id
_entity_poly.type
_entity_poly.pdbx_seq_one_letter_code
_entity_poly.pdbx_strand_id
1 'polypeptide(L)'
;MMDNDATLLNASPQVRQKRVLPSRSRRGGPGVGNCDVDIMILNAQLNKSDSDPLIPGDSPFVLKTSTALDKVAEKFQEAGSFGLNVHAHERYFDRPEVLKAYREQIIIETPQYERIGDVAPGGSRLRQRNIEETSLDLDPVYEKRHRKYEAFEKRNRLREKEKLKHEQYKLKERIEQLRGMDNSAFLAAHASSFSSPPTGSQANTEDIALGAMGVLGGLNGNPNTPAYQEGERRRQEMLMHALALEERYRVLLPPDR
;
A
#
# COMPACT_ATOMS: atom_id res chain seq x y z
N MET A 1 -69.00 -2.74 -20.78
CA MET A 1 -68.64 -2.47 -19.37
C MET A 1 -68.53 -3.81 -18.68
N MET A 2 -67.39 -4.31 -18.22
CA MET A 2 -66.00 -3.90 -18.28
C MET A 2 -65.17 -5.18 -18.26
N ASP A 3 -64.05 -5.16 -18.98
CA ASP A 3 -62.96 -6.12 -18.87
C ASP A 3 -62.33 -6.08 -17.46
N ASN A 4 -61.77 -7.20 -17.02
CA ASN A 4 -60.59 -7.30 -16.15
C ASN A 4 -60.31 -8.78 -15.84
N ASP A 5 -59.09 -9.25 -15.61
CA ASP A 5 -57.81 -9.11 -16.31
C ASP A 5 -56.95 -10.27 -15.77
N ALA A 6 -55.93 -10.67 -16.50
CA ALA A 6 -55.19 -11.91 -16.27
C ALA A 6 -54.47 -11.98 -14.90
N THR A 7 -54.52 -13.15 -14.26
CA THR A 7 -53.59 -13.58 -13.22
C THR A 7 -52.18 -13.73 -13.78
N LEU A 8 -51.37 -12.67 -13.71
CA LEU A 8 -49.93 -12.73 -13.95
C LEU A 8 -49.19 -13.18 -12.69
N LEU A 9 -48.65 -14.40 -12.75
CA LEU A 9 -47.69 -14.94 -11.79
C LEU A 9 -46.40 -14.11 -11.84
N ASN A 10 -46.19 -13.27 -10.82
CA ASN A 10 -44.95 -12.52 -10.67
C ASN A 10 -43.89 -13.40 -9.99
N ALA A 11 -43.28 -14.31 -10.76
CA ALA A 11 -42.13 -15.08 -10.31
C ALA A 11 -40.86 -14.22 -10.46
N SER A 12 -40.35 -13.70 -9.34
CA SER A 12 -39.03 -13.07 -9.31
C SER A 12 -37.96 -14.08 -9.71
N PRO A 13 -37.09 -13.81 -10.70
CA PRO A 13 -35.99 -14.72 -11.03
C PRO A 13 -34.97 -14.69 -9.89
N GLN A 14 -34.99 -15.72 -9.03
CA GLN A 14 -33.88 -15.97 -8.11
C GLN A 14 -32.66 -16.35 -8.94
N VAL A 15 -31.79 -15.39 -9.18
CA VAL A 15 -30.45 -15.61 -9.74
C VAL A 15 -29.71 -16.52 -8.76
N ARG A 16 -29.61 -17.81 -9.10
CA ARG A 16 -28.80 -18.77 -8.33
C ARG A 16 -27.36 -18.25 -8.28
N GLN A 17 -26.96 -17.72 -7.13
CA GLN A 17 -25.57 -17.36 -6.87
C GLN A 17 -24.73 -18.64 -6.99
N LYS A 18 -23.98 -18.76 -8.09
CA LYS A 18 -22.98 -19.83 -8.25
C LYS A 18 -22.00 -19.70 -7.10
N ARG A 19 -21.76 -20.80 -6.38
CA ARG A 19 -20.73 -20.87 -5.33
C ARG A 19 -19.40 -20.43 -5.95
N VAL A 20 -18.91 -19.26 -5.55
CA VAL A 20 -17.58 -18.78 -5.95
C VAL A 20 -16.58 -19.65 -5.20
N LEU A 21 -15.91 -20.54 -5.93
CA LEU A 21 -14.78 -21.26 -5.37
C LEU A 21 -13.67 -20.25 -5.07
N PRO A 22 -12.96 -20.38 -3.93
CA PRO A 22 -11.83 -19.51 -3.63
C PRO A 22 -10.83 -19.57 -4.79
N SER A 23 -10.29 -18.40 -5.17
CA SER A 23 -9.30 -18.30 -6.22
C SER A 23 -8.15 -19.26 -5.90
N ARG A 24 -8.01 -20.29 -6.71
CA ARG A 24 -6.92 -21.26 -6.57
C ARG A 24 -5.70 -20.58 -7.17
N SER A 25 -4.81 -20.09 -6.30
CA SER A 25 -3.47 -19.61 -6.71
C SER A 25 -2.88 -20.68 -7.63
N ARG A 26 -2.75 -20.35 -8.92
CA ARG A 26 -2.08 -21.22 -9.87
C ARG A 26 -0.66 -21.29 -9.36
N ARG A 27 -0.24 -22.47 -8.87
CA ARG A 27 1.16 -22.77 -8.57
C ARG A 27 1.97 -22.25 -9.76
N GLY A 28 2.70 -21.16 -9.53
CA GLY A 28 3.40 -20.44 -10.59
C GLY A 28 4.26 -21.40 -11.38
N GLY A 29 4.24 -21.27 -12.71
CA GLY A 29 5.17 -21.99 -13.57
C GLY A 29 6.62 -21.68 -13.17
N PRO A 30 7.59 -22.50 -13.65
CA PRO A 30 9.00 -22.29 -13.36
C PRO A 30 9.40 -20.88 -13.80
N GLY A 31 9.86 -20.07 -12.85
CA GLY A 31 10.21 -18.67 -13.10
C GLY A 31 10.06 -17.79 -11.87
N VAL A 32 10.42 -16.52 -12.04
CA VAL A 32 10.38 -15.46 -11.03
C VAL A 32 9.19 -14.53 -11.32
N GLY A 33 8.50 -14.07 -10.27
CA GLY A 33 7.43 -13.06 -10.38
C GLY A 33 6.01 -13.62 -10.37
N ASN A 34 5.85 -14.94 -10.29
CA ASN A 34 4.55 -15.62 -10.25
C ASN A 34 4.12 -16.05 -8.83
N CYS A 35 5.02 -15.96 -7.84
CA CYS A 35 4.69 -16.31 -6.46
C CYS A 35 4.46 -15.07 -5.60
N ASP A 36 3.61 -15.20 -4.57
CA ASP A 36 3.26 -14.08 -3.68
C ASP A 36 4.50 -13.45 -3.02
N VAL A 37 5.52 -14.27 -2.72
CA VAL A 37 6.78 -13.81 -2.13
C VAL A 37 7.60 -12.98 -3.12
N ASP A 38 7.65 -13.36 -4.40
CA ASP A 38 8.34 -12.58 -5.43
C ASP A 38 7.65 -11.23 -5.64
N ILE A 39 6.31 -11.22 -5.67
CA ILE A 39 5.52 -10.00 -5.77
C ILE A 39 5.79 -9.09 -4.56
N MET A 40 5.86 -9.66 -3.36
CA MET A 40 6.20 -8.92 -2.15
C MET A 40 7.61 -8.30 -2.23
N ILE A 41 8.61 -9.04 -2.73
CA ILE A 41 9.99 -8.55 -2.92
C ILE A 41 10.01 -7.38 -3.92
N LEU A 42 9.33 -7.52 -5.05
CA LEU A 42 9.28 -6.49 -6.09
C LEU A 42 8.51 -5.23 -5.64
N ASN A 43 7.38 -5.41 -4.95
CA ASN A 43 6.61 -4.29 -4.40
C ASN A 43 7.39 -3.54 -3.32
N ALA A 44 8.19 -4.24 -2.50
CA ALA A 44 9.01 -3.60 -1.48
C ALA A 44 10.04 -2.63 -2.09
N GLN A 45 10.50 -2.90 -3.31
CA GLN A 45 11.37 -1.99 -4.06
C GLN A 45 10.60 -0.81 -4.64
N LEU A 46 9.44 -1.05 -5.25
CA LEU A 46 8.62 0.02 -5.82
C LEU A 46 8.23 1.06 -4.75
N ASN A 47 7.88 0.59 -3.56
CA ASN A 47 7.47 1.43 -2.45
C ASN A 47 8.65 1.94 -1.60
N LYS A 48 9.90 1.71 -2.02
CA LYS A 48 11.07 2.18 -1.24
C LYS A 48 11.11 3.71 -1.18
N SER A 49 10.72 4.38 -2.26
CA SER A 49 10.61 5.84 -2.30
C SER A 49 9.52 6.39 -1.37
N ASP A 50 8.52 5.59 -0.99
CA ASP A 50 7.45 6.05 -0.09
C ASP A 50 7.96 6.27 1.35
N SER A 51 9.07 5.60 1.71
CA SER A 51 9.72 5.80 3.00
C SER A 51 10.74 6.95 3.02
N ASP A 52 11.12 7.46 1.85
CA ASP A 52 12.07 8.57 1.77
C ASP A 52 11.31 9.89 2.04
N PRO A 53 11.89 10.80 2.85
CA PRO A 53 11.24 12.07 3.13
C PRO A 53 11.09 12.86 1.82
N LEU A 54 9.86 13.29 1.51
CA LEU A 54 9.54 14.07 0.31
C LEU A 54 10.41 15.33 0.17
N ILE A 55 10.87 15.85 1.30
CA ILE A 55 11.75 17.01 1.37
C ILE A 55 13.03 16.57 2.08
N PRO A 56 14.21 16.67 1.44
CA PRO A 56 15.50 16.38 2.07
C PRO A 56 15.68 17.21 3.35
N GLY A 57 16.23 16.61 4.41
CA GLY A 57 16.39 17.28 5.70
C GLY A 57 17.22 18.58 5.65
N ASP A 58 18.12 18.67 4.67
CA ASP A 58 18.99 19.83 4.46
C ASP A 58 18.34 20.93 3.61
N SER A 59 17.06 20.79 3.22
CA SER A 59 16.40 21.80 2.38
C SER A 59 16.17 23.10 3.18
N PRO A 60 16.72 24.24 2.74
CA PRO A 60 16.48 25.50 3.41
C PRO A 60 15.06 26.00 3.14
N PHE A 61 14.22 26.10 4.17
CA PHE A 61 12.92 26.75 4.07
C PHE A 61 13.08 28.26 4.23
N VAL A 62 12.80 29.01 3.17
CA VAL A 62 12.87 30.48 3.19
C VAL A 62 11.46 31.05 3.23
N LEU A 63 11.03 31.49 4.41
CA LEU A 63 9.75 32.21 4.59
C LEU A 63 10.00 33.70 4.36
N LYS A 64 9.35 34.28 3.33
CA LYS A 64 9.51 35.70 2.98
C LYS A 64 8.18 36.44 3.12
N THR A 65 8.22 37.56 3.81
CA THR A 65 7.13 38.57 3.89
C THR A 65 7.42 39.81 3.03
N SER A 66 8.55 39.83 2.32
CA SER A 66 9.05 40.96 1.54
C SER A 66 9.29 40.57 0.08
N THR A 67 8.74 41.36 -0.84
CA THR A 67 8.84 41.24 -2.31
C THR A 67 10.25 41.50 -2.85
N ALA A 68 11.20 41.93 -2.02
CA ALA A 68 12.54 42.30 -2.47
C ALA A 68 13.42 41.09 -2.89
N LEU A 69 13.00 39.87 -2.58
CA LEU A 69 13.81 38.66 -2.79
C LEU A 69 13.20 37.68 -3.83
N ASP A 70 12.28 38.15 -4.67
CA ASP A 70 11.64 37.36 -5.73
C ASP A 70 12.65 36.87 -6.78
N LYS A 71 13.70 37.67 -7.05
CA LYS A 71 14.81 37.33 -7.96
C LYS A 71 15.61 36.09 -7.54
N VAL A 72 15.58 35.72 -6.26
CA VAL A 72 16.23 34.49 -5.77
C VAL A 72 15.32 33.28 -6.02
N ALA A 73 14.01 33.44 -5.89
CA ALA A 73 13.03 32.37 -6.16
C ALA A 73 12.96 32.04 -7.66
N GLU A 74 13.05 33.04 -8.53
CA GLU A 74 13.08 32.84 -10.00
C GLU A 74 14.27 31.95 -10.45
N LYS A 75 15.45 32.12 -9.83
CA LYS A 75 16.61 31.24 -10.10
C LYS A 75 16.38 29.77 -9.71
N PHE A 76 15.51 29.49 -8.75
CA PHE A 76 15.15 28.11 -8.38
C PHE A 76 14.05 27.52 -9.27
N GLN A 77 13.25 28.35 -9.96
CA GLN A 77 12.21 27.89 -10.89
C GLN A 77 12.78 27.36 -12.21
N GLU A 78 13.91 27.90 -12.70
CA GLU A 78 14.54 27.45 -13.95
C GLU A 78 15.11 26.03 -13.87
N ALA A 79 15.41 25.53 -12.67
CA ALA A 79 16.08 24.24 -12.47
C ALA A 79 15.13 23.04 -12.30
N GLY A 80 13.81 23.25 -12.23
CA GLY A 80 12.87 22.15 -12.06
C GLY A 80 11.44 22.61 -12.22
N SER A 81 10.72 21.96 -13.14
CA SER A 81 9.27 22.05 -13.31
C SER A 81 8.53 21.47 -12.10
N PHE A 82 8.75 22.04 -10.92
CA PHE A 82 7.83 21.91 -9.80
C PHE A 82 6.64 22.79 -10.14
N GLY A 83 5.47 22.16 -10.32
CA GLY A 83 4.21 22.86 -10.57
C GLY A 83 4.08 24.00 -9.57
N LEU A 84 4.32 25.22 -10.06
CA LEU A 84 4.30 26.40 -9.22
C LEU A 84 2.94 26.44 -8.55
N ASN A 85 2.90 26.68 -7.24
CA ASN A 85 1.66 26.88 -6.54
C ASN A 85 1.00 28.14 -7.11
N VAL A 86 0.14 27.97 -8.12
CA VAL A 86 -0.58 29.02 -8.85
C VAL A 86 -1.33 29.95 -7.89
N HIS A 87 -1.63 29.45 -6.69
CA HIS A 87 -2.38 30.15 -5.67
C HIS A 87 -1.52 30.91 -4.65
N ALA A 88 -0.20 31.03 -4.84
CA ALA A 88 0.70 31.68 -3.88
C ALA A 88 0.33 33.15 -3.59
N HIS A 89 -0.32 33.83 -4.52
CA HIS A 89 -0.75 35.23 -4.39
C HIS A 89 -2.24 35.41 -4.11
N GLU A 90 -3.01 34.33 -4.08
CA GLU A 90 -4.45 34.38 -3.80
C GLU A 90 -4.69 34.29 -2.30
N ARG A 91 -5.58 35.14 -1.78
CA ARG A 91 -6.05 35.02 -0.39
C ARG A 91 -6.73 33.67 -0.23
N TYR A 92 -6.19 32.84 0.65
CA TYR A 92 -6.64 31.47 0.87
C TYR A 92 -8.17 31.35 1.05
N PHE A 93 -8.78 32.27 1.79
CA PHE A 93 -10.21 32.28 2.08
C PHE A 93 -11.12 32.74 0.93
N ASP A 94 -10.57 33.40 -0.09
CA ASP A 94 -11.34 33.85 -1.26
C ASP A 94 -11.42 32.75 -2.35
N ARG A 95 -10.73 31.62 -2.15
CA ARG A 95 -10.71 30.52 -3.12
C ARG A 95 -12.08 29.84 -3.19
N PRO A 96 -12.59 29.53 -4.40
CA PRO A 96 -13.91 28.93 -4.56
C PRO A 96 -14.00 27.56 -3.89
N GLU A 97 -12.90 26.81 -3.88
CA GLU A 97 -12.80 25.51 -3.23
C GLU A 97 -12.88 25.62 -1.71
N VAL A 98 -12.21 26.62 -1.11
CA VAL A 98 -12.23 26.87 0.33
C VAL A 98 -13.60 27.39 0.77
N LEU A 99 -14.22 28.27 -0.01
CA LEU A 99 -15.59 28.73 0.23
C LEU A 99 -16.61 27.59 0.10
N LYS A 100 -16.42 26.69 -0.86
CA LYS A 100 -17.26 25.50 -1.02
C LYS A 100 -17.09 24.54 0.16
N ALA A 101 -15.86 24.24 0.57
CA ALA A 101 -15.57 23.44 1.75
C ALA A 101 -16.11 24.09 3.03
N TYR A 102 -16.02 25.41 3.18
CA TYR A 102 -16.60 26.14 4.31
C TYR A 102 -18.14 26.04 4.32
N ARG A 103 -18.80 26.18 3.17
CA ARG A 103 -20.25 25.98 3.03
C ARG A 103 -20.65 24.54 3.35
N GLU A 104 -19.84 23.56 2.97
CA GLU A 104 -20.04 22.14 3.30
C GLU A 104 -19.77 21.86 4.78
N GLN A 105 -18.79 22.54 5.40
CA GLN A 105 -18.51 22.46 6.84
C GLN A 105 -19.59 23.13 7.69
N ILE A 106 -20.29 24.16 7.19
CA ILE A 106 -21.50 24.70 7.83
C ILE A 106 -22.60 23.63 7.93
N ILE A 107 -22.59 22.63 7.04
CA ILE A 107 -23.49 21.47 7.05
C ILE A 107 -22.94 20.33 7.94
N ILE A 108 -21.84 20.54 8.67
CA ILE A 108 -21.44 19.59 9.70
C ILE A 108 -22.34 19.84 10.91
N GLU A 109 -23.29 18.92 11.14
CA GLU A 109 -24.08 18.84 12.35
C GLU A 109 -23.12 18.76 13.55
N THR A 110 -22.90 19.89 14.22
CA THR A 110 -22.11 19.91 15.44
C THR A 110 -22.97 19.30 16.54
N PRO A 111 -22.55 18.18 17.16
CA PRO A 111 -23.34 17.57 18.21
C PRO A 111 -23.46 18.55 19.36
N GLN A 112 -24.70 18.99 19.63
CA GLN A 112 -24.99 19.84 20.79
C GLN A 112 -25.11 18.94 22.02
N TYR A 113 -24.51 19.38 23.12
CA TYR A 113 -24.71 18.77 24.43
C TYR A 113 -25.57 19.71 25.27
N GLU A 114 -26.51 19.13 25.99
CA GLU A 114 -27.30 19.82 27.01
C GLU A 114 -27.06 19.13 28.34
N ARG A 115 -27.08 19.88 29.45
CA ARG A 115 -26.99 19.26 30.77
C ARG A 115 -28.29 18.50 31.01
N ILE A 116 -28.18 17.25 31.44
CA ILE A 116 -29.32 16.36 31.67
C ILE A 116 -30.33 16.94 32.68
N GLY A 117 -29.91 17.84 33.57
CA GLY A 117 -30.79 18.55 34.50
C GLY A 117 -31.67 19.64 33.88
N ASP A 118 -31.32 20.11 32.67
CA ASP A 118 -32.02 21.21 31.97
C ASP A 118 -33.03 20.68 30.93
N VAL A 119 -33.01 19.38 30.63
CA VAL A 119 -33.91 18.73 29.66
C VAL A 119 -35.16 18.23 30.36
N ALA A 120 -36.34 18.68 29.90
CA ALA A 120 -37.61 18.21 30.42
C ALA A 120 -37.69 16.66 30.37
N PRO A 121 -38.17 15.98 31.43
CA PRO A 121 -38.08 14.52 31.63
C PRO A 121 -38.84 13.63 30.62
N GLY A 122 -39.26 14.17 29.46
CA GLY A 122 -39.96 13.44 28.39
C GLY A 122 -39.29 13.49 27.02
N GLY A 123 -38.19 14.22 26.82
CA GLY A 123 -37.58 14.41 25.49
C GLY A 123 -36.55 13.35 25.09
N SER A 124 -35.97 12.63 26.04
CA SER A 124 -34.86 11.72 25.77
C SER A 124 -35.34 10.28 25.62
N ARG A 125 -35.12 9.69 24.43
CA ARG A 125 -35.27 8.24 24.21
C ARG A 125 -34.28 7.40 25.03
N LEU A 126 -33.28 8.04 25.64
CA LEU A 126 -32.43 7.42 26.65
C LEU A 126 -33.24 7.35 27.95
N ARG A 127 -33.81 6.17 28.23
CA ARG A 127 -34.32 5.87 29.57
C ARG A 127 -33.19 6.12 30.56
N GLN A 128 -33.38 7.05 31.51
CA GLN A 128 -32.62 7.07 32.74
C GLN A 128 -32.78 5.68 33.37
N ARG A 129 -31.78 4.81 33.19
CA ARG A 129 -31.70 3.61 34.01
C ARG A 129 -31.45 4.10 35.42
N ASN A 130 -32.28 3.64 36.37
CA ASN A 130 -32.11 3.87 37.80
C ASN A 130 -30.62 3.84 38.16
N ILE A 131 -30.09 5.01 38.51
CA ILE A 131 -28.68 5.21 38.91
C ILE A 131 -28.44 4.62 40.32
N GLU A 132 -29.50 4.27 41.05
CA GLU A 132 -29.43 3.80 42.44
C GLU A 132 -29.09 2.32 42.63
N GLU A 133 -28.92 1.52 41.57
CA GLU A 133 -28.71 0.08 41.75
C GLU A 133 -27.67 -0.51 40.78
N THR A 134 -26.51 0.13 40.65
CA THR A 134 -25.23 -0.58 40.54
C THR A 134 -24.12 0.45 40.55
N SER A 135 -23.15 0.24 41.42
CA SER A 135 -21.87 0.92 41.44
C SER A 135 -21.12 0.62 40.12
N LEU A 136 -21.53 1.28 39.03
CA LEU A 136 -20.98 1.10 37.67
C LEU A 136 -19.56 1.67 37.54
N ASP A 137 -19.14 2.48 38.53
CA ASP A 137 -17.83 3.12 38.62
C ASP A 137 -16.85 2.33 39.52
N LEU A 138 -17.09 1.04 39.72
CA LEU A 138 -16.13 0.16 40.37
C LEU A 138 -15.25 -0.54 39.31
N ASP A 139 -13.93 -0.42 39.48
CA ASP A 139 -12.90 -1.11 38.69
C ASP A 139 -13.26 -2.57 38.27
N PRO A 140 -13.77 -3.45 39.15
CA PRO A 140 -14.12 -4.83 38.75
C PRO A 140 -15.25 -4.93 37.71
N VAL A 141 -16.15 -3.96 37.61
CA VAL A 141 -17.21 -3.93 36.59
C VAL A 141 -16.62 -3.52 35.24
N TYR A 142 -15.72 -2.53 35.25
CA TYR A 142 -15.00 -2.07 34.08
C TYR A 142 -14.10 -3.18 33.51
N GLU A 143 -13.30 -3.83 34.35
CA GLU A 143 -12.45 -4.96 33.96
C GLU A 143 -13.25 -6.09 33.30
N LYS A 144 -14.39 -6.48 33.87
CA LYS A 144 -15.26 -7.52 33.29
C LYS A 144 -15.78 -7.13 31.91
N ARG A 145 -16.13 -5.85 31.70
CA ARG A 145 -16.61 -5.34 30.40
C ARG A 145 -15.49 -5.32 29.36
N HIS A 146 -14.29 -4.89 29.75
CA HIS A 146 -13.15 -4.71 28.85
C HIS A 146 -12.38 -6.01 28.55
N ARG A 147 -12.48 -7.02 29.42
CA ARG A 147 -11.79 -8.31 29.27
C ARG A 147 -11.98 -8.95 27.90
N LYS A 148 -13.18 -8.87 27.31
CA LYS A 148 -13.45 -9.43 25.97
C LYS A 148 -12.69 -8.69 24.88
N TYR A 149 -12.66 -7.36 24.92
CA TYR A 149 -11.98 -6.52 23.93
C TYR A 149 -10.47 -6.65 24.06
N GLU A 150 -9.96 -6.64 25.28
CA GLU A 150 -8.53 -6.84 25.55
C GLU A 150 -8.07 -8.24 25.08
N ALA A 151 -8.83 -9.29 25.38
CA ALA A 151 -8.53 -10.64 24.89
C ALA A 151 -8.60 -10.73 23.36
N PHE A 152 -9.55 -10.03 22.74
CA PHE A 152 -9.66 -9.96 21.29
C PHE A 152 -8.44 -9.28 20.66
N GLU A 153 -8.02 -8.13 21.19
CA GLU A 153 -6.82 -7.42 20.74
C GLU A 153 -5.57 -8.26 20.94
N LYS A 154 -5.38 -8.87 22.12
CA LYS A 154 -4.25 -9.78 22.38
C LYS A 154 -4.20 -10.90 21.35
N ARG A 155 -5.36 -11.51 21.04
CA ARG A 155 -5.46 -12.56 20.02
C ARG A 155 -5.16 -12.03 18.62
N ASN A 156 -5.60 -10.81 18.28
CA ASN A 156 -5.30 -10.21 16.99
C ASN A 156 -3.80 -9.94 16.83
N ARG A 157 -3.16 -9.35 17.86
CA ARG A 157 -1.71 -9.13 17.92
C ARG A 157 -0.93 -10.44 17.78
N LEU A 158 -1.38 -11.52 18.42
CA LEU A 158 -0.76 -12.84 18.28
C LEU A 158 -0.86 -13.38 16.85
N ARG A 159 -2.03 -13.29 16.21
CA ARG A 159 -2.22 -13.71 14.82
C ARG A 159 -1.38 -12.90 13.85
N GLU A 160 -1.27 -11.58 14.07
CA GLU A 160 -0.40 -10.72 13.27
C GLU A 160 1.07 -11.10 13.45
N LYS A 161 1.51 -11.34 14.70
CA LYS A 161 2.88 -11.82 14.98
C LYS A 161 3.14 -13.17 14.30
N GLU A 162 2.22 -14.13 14.39
CA GLU A 162 2.33 -15.43 13.73
C GLU A 162 2.38 -15.31 12.21
N LYS A 163 1.53 -14.44 11.64
CA LYS A 163 1.52 -14.14 10.21
C LYS A 163 2.87 -13.59 9.75
N LEU A 164 3.42 -12.59 10.46
CA LEU A 164 4.73 -12.03 10.15
C LEU A 164 5.84 -13.08 10.26
N LYS A 165 5.81 -13.95 11.28
CA LYS A 165 6.78 -15.07 11.43
C LYS A 165 6.72 -16.02 10.23
N HIS A 166 5.52 -16.39 9.81
CA HIS A 166 5.32 -17.27 8.66
C HIS A 166 5.73 -16.61 7.34
N GLU A 167 5.44 -15.33 7.14
CA GLU A 167 5.92 -14.56 5.99
C GLU A 167 7.45 -14.47 5.96
N GLN A 168 8.09 -14.17 7.09
CA GLN A 168 9.55 -14.16 7.21
C GLN A 168 10.16 -15.54 6.90
N TYR A 169 9.54 -16.62 7.39
CA TYR A 169 9.99 -17.98 7.08
C TYR A 169 9.94 -18.27 5.57
N LYS A 170 8.82 -17.95 4.91
CA LYS A 170 8.67 -18.10 3.46
C LYS A 170 9.64 -17.23 2.67
N LEU A 171 9.90 -16.01 3.13
CA LEU A 171 10.88 -15.13 2.53
C LEU A 171 12.28 -15.74 2.60
N LYS A 172 12.68 -16.29 3.76
CA LYS A 172 13.98 -16.96 3.92
C LYS A 172 14.12 -18.18 3.01
N GLU A 173 13.08 -19.02 2.92
CA GLU A 173 13.06 -20.15 2.00
C GLU A 173 13.22 -19.67 0.55
N ARG A 174 12.50 -18.60 0.18
CA ARG A 174 12.57 -18.04 -1.18
C ARG A 174 13.94 -17.42 -1.47
N ILE A 175 14.57 -16.73 -0.52
CA ILE A 175 15.94 -16.21 -0.68
C ILE A 175 16.91 -17.34 -1.02
N GLU A 176 16.80 -18.47 -0.32
CA GLU A 176 17.67 -19.62 -0.59
C GLU A 176 17.42 -20.22 -1.98
N GLN A 177 16.15 -20.30 -2.40
CA GLN A 177 15.82 -20.69 -3.77
C GLN A 177 16.41 -19.72 -4.81
N LEU A 178 16.26 -18.41 -4.61
CA LEU A 178 16.77 -17.38 -5.54
C LEU A 178 18.30 -17.42 -5.67
N ARG A 179 19.03 -17.85 -4.63
CA ARG A 179 20.49 -18.03 -4.69
C ARG A 179 20.90 -19.15 -5.64
N GLY A 180 20.13 -20.25 -5.65
CA GLY A 180 20.41 -21.44 -6.47
C GLY A 180 19.67 -21.49 -7.81
N MET A 181 18.85 -20.49 -8.14
CA MET A 181 18.09 -20.44 -9.40
C MET A 181 18.95 -19.97 -10.58
N ASP A 182 18.70 -20.56 -11.75
CA ASP A 182 19.37 -20.20 -13.00
C ASP A 182 19.01 -18.78 -13.47
N ASN A 183 19.99 -18.08 -14.06
CA ASN A 183 19.85 -16.69 -14.53
C ASN A 183 18.76 -16.52 -15.59
N SER A 184 18.49 -17.57 -16.38
CA SER A 184 17.41 -17.57 -17.37
C SER A 184 16.02 -17.42 -16.75
N ALA A 185 15.81 -17.87 -15.50
CA ALA A 185 14.54 -17.76 -14.80
C ALA A 185 14.14 -16.31 -14.49
N PHE A 186 15.12 -15.41 -14.41
CA PHE A 186 14.93 -13.97 -14.13
C PHE A 186 14.61 -13.15 -15.39
N LEU A 187 14.89 -13.71 -16.57
CA LEU A 187 14.54 -13.09 -17.85
C LEU A 187 13.03 -13.20 -18.14
N ALA A 188 12.35 -14.19 -17.56
CA ALA A 188 10.90 -14.36 -17.69
C ALA A 188 10.10 -13.28 -16.93
N ALA A 189 10.69 -12.66 -15.91
CA ALA A 189 10.07 -11.56 -15.19
C ALA A 189 10.08 -10.27 -16.03
N HIS A 190 9.08 -9.40 -15.83
CA HIS A 190 8.95 -8.19 -16.62
C HIS A 190 10.10 -7.21 -16.34
N ALA A 191 10.69 -6.65 -17.40
CA ALA A 191 11.87 -5.79 -17.30
C ALA A 191 11.61 -4.50 -16.49
N SER A 192 10.37 -3.98 -16.50
CA SER A 192 10.01 -2.76 -15.75
C SER A 192 10.03 -2.94 -14.24
N SER A 193 10.05 -4.17 -13.73
CA SER A 193 10.11 -4.44 -12.30
C SER A 193 11.53 -4.30 -11.74
N PHE A 194 12.51 -4.06 -12.61
CA PHE A 194 13.92 -3.94 -12.27
C PHE A 194 14.45 -2.56 -12.68
N SER A 195 15.54 -2.15 -12.06
CA SER A 195 16.28 -0.97 -12.48
C SER A 195 16.70 -1.06 -13.95
N SER A 196 16.85 0.08 -14.63
CA SER A 196 17.41 0.10 -15.98
C SER A 196 18.91 -0.25 -15.94
N PRO A 197 19.44 -0.98 -16.94
CA PRO A 197 20.86 -1.31 -16.99
C PRO A 197 21.70 -0.02 -17.02
N PRO A 198 22.83 0.03 -16.29
CA PRO A 198 23.68 1.21 -16.27
C PRO A 198 24.20 1.52 -17.67
N THR A 199 23.99 2.77 -18.12
CA THR A 199 24.42 3.29 -19.41
C THR A 199 25.95 3.43 -19.42
N GLY A 200 26.66 2.31 -19.63
CA GLY A 200 28.13 2.27 -19.54
C GLY A 200 28.83 1.26 -20.43
N SER A 201 28.08 0.44 -21.18
CA SER A 201 28.66 -0.49 -22.15
C SER A 201 28.02 -0.24 -23.51
N GLN A 202 28.54 0.74 -24.25
CA GLN A 202 28.41 0.71 -25.69
C GLN A 202 29.17 -0.52 -26.20
N ALA A 203 28.50 -1.67 -26.23
CA ALA A 203 28.87 -2.71 -27.17
C ALA A 203 28.44 -2.21 -28.55
N ASN A 204 29.43 -2.10 -29.44
CA ASN A 204 29.32 -1.62 -30.81
C ASN A 204 28.03 -2.11 -31.50
N THR A 205 27.28 -1.17 -32.07
CA THR A 205 25.96 -1.35 -32.69
C THR A 205 26.03 -1.99 -34.08
N GLU A 206 26.94 -2.95 -34.33
CA GLU A 206 27.09 -3.55 -35.66
C GLU A 206 26.78 -5.06 -35.73
N ASP A 207 26.58 -5.77 -34.61
CA ASP A 207 26.31 -7.23 -34.64
C ASP A 207 24.83 -7.64 -34.46
N ILE A 208 23.89 -6.69 -34.43
CA ILE A 208 22.48 -6.95 -34.08
C ILE A 208 21.70 -7.69 -35.19
N ALA A 209 22.22 -7.78 -36.41
CA ALA A 209 21.47 -8.34 -37.55
C ALA A 209 21.51 -9.88 -37.68
N LEU A 210 22.38 -10.62 -36.96
CA LEU A 210 22.55 -12.07 -37.17
C LEU A 210 22.10 -12.97 -36.01
N GLY A 211 21.62 -12.40 -34.90
CA GLY A 211 21.27 -13.14 -33.68
C GLY A 211 19.79 -13.55 -33.53
N ALA A 212 18.91 -13.07 -34.41
CA ALA A 212 17.46 -13.20 -34.23
C ALA A 212 16.88 -14.62 -34.50
N MET A 213 17.70 -15.58 -34.95
CA MET A 213 17.23 -16.91 -35.38
C MET A 213 17.72 -18.09 -34.52
N GLY A 214 18.33 -17.83 -33.35
CA GLY A 214 18.94 -18.87 -32.49
C GLY A 214 18.32 -19.07 -31.10
N VAL A 215 17.14 -18.50 -30.82
CA VAL A 215 16.60 -18.30 -29.45
C VAL A 215 16.10 -19.59 -28.74
N LEU A 216 16.28 -20.79 -29.31
CA LEU A 216 15.66 -22.02 -28.73
C LEU A 216 16.60 -23.15 -28.32
N GLY A 217 17.93 -22.99 -28.29
CA GLY A 217 18.78 -24.12 -27.88
C GLY A 217 20.16 -23.73 -27.40
N GLY A 218 20.32 -23.53 -26.09
CA GLY A 218 21.64 -23.42 -25.46
C GLY A 218 21.78 -22.29 -24.45
N LEU A 219 20.94 -22.28 -23.39
CA LEU A 219 21.01 -21.27 -22.33
C LEU A 219 22.09 -21.56 -21.27
N ASN A 220 22.85 -22.64 -21.40
CA ASN A 220 23.95 -22.97 -20.50
C ASN A 220 25.27 -22.89 -21.26
N GLY A 221 26.09 -21.87 -20.98
CA GLY A 221 27.53 -22.03 -21.26
C GLY A 221 28.41 -20.79 -21.38
N ASN A 222 27.90 -19.59 -21.67
CA ASN A 222 28.79 -18.44 -21.87
C ASN A 222 28.42 -17.22 -21.01
N PRO A 223 29.24 -16.88 -19.99
CA PRO A 223 29.00 -15.73 -19.10
C PRO A 223 29.07 -14.38 -19.82
N ASN A 224 29.57 -14.34 -21.06
CA ASN A 224 29.69 -13.10 -21.84
C ASN A 224 28.46 -12.80 -22.71
N THR A 225 27.40 -13.60 -22.65
CA THR A 225 26.17 -13.29 -23.40
C THR A 225 25.38 -12.17 -22.71
N PRO A 226 24.80 -11.22 -23.46
CA PRO A 226 24.03 -10.11 -22.87
C PRO A 226 22.81 -10.61 -22.08
N ALA A 227 22.19 -11.71 -22.52
CA ALA A 227 21.10 -12.35 -21.80
C ALA A 227 21.54 -12.92 -20.44
N TYR A 228 22.73 -13.51 -20.36
CA TYR A 228 23.28 -14.00 -19.09
C TYR A 228 23.59 -12.86 -18.13
N GLN A 229 24.21 -11.78 -18.62
CA GLN A 229 24.52 -10.59 -17.82
C GLN A 229 23.26 -9.91 -17.29
N GLU A 230 22.22 -9.78 -18.12
CA GLU A 230 20.94 -9.21 -17.70
C GLU A 230 20.21 -10.12 -16.70
N GLY A 231 20.22 -11.44 -16.91
CA GLY A 231 19.66 -12.41 -15.97
C GLY A 231 20.36 -12.37 -14.61
N GLU A 232 21.70 -12.29 -14.61
CA GLU A 232 22.51 -12.16 -13.41
C GLU A 232 22.25 -10.84 -12.68
N ARG A 233 22.13 -9.72 -13.40
CA ARG A 233 21.79 -8.41 -12.84
C ARG A 233 20.44 -8.45 -12.13
N ARG A 234 19.41 -8.99 -12.78
CA ARG A 234 18.05 -9.11 -12.20
C ARG A 234 18.05 -10.04 -10.98
N ARG A 235 18.83 -11.13 -11.02
CA ARG A 235 19.01 -12.03 -9.87
C ARG A 235 19.62 -11.31 -8.67
N GLN A 236 20.71 -10.57 -8.91
CA GLN A 236 21.39 -9.80 -7.86
C GLN A 236 20.47 -8.72 -7.28
N GLU A 237 19.75 -7.98 -8.12
CA GLU A 237 18.81 -6.96 -7.68
C GLU A 237 17.68 -7.56 -6.83
N MET A 238 17.09 -8.67 -7.27
CA MET A 238 16.05 -9.34 -6.51
C MET A 238 16.54 -9.88 -5.16
N LEU A 239 17.74 -10.48 -5.13
CA LEU A 239 18.36 -10.95 -3.89
C LEU A 239 18.64 -9.80 -2.93
N MET A 240 19.13 -8.67 -3.42
CA MET A 240 19.36 -7.47 -2.62
C MET A 240 18.06 -6.99 -1.97
N HIS A 241 16.97 -6.90 -2.73
CA HIS A 241 15.66 -6.48 -2.21
C HIS A 241 15.09 -7.46 -1.19
N ALA A 242 15.25 -8.77 -1.46
CA ALA A 242 14.81 -9.81 -0.55
C ALA A 242 15.56 -9.77 0.79
N LEU A 243 16.88 -9.54 0.76
CA LEU A 243 17.70 -9.38 1.97
C LEU A 243 17.35 -8.10 2.74
N ALA A 244 17.13 -6.98 2.05
CA ALA A 244 16.68 -5.74 2.69
C ALA A 244 15.31 -5.91 3.36
N LEU A 245 14.40 -6.67 2.74
CA LEU A 245 13.11 -7.00 3.32
C LEU A 245 13.25 -7.93 4.53
N GLU A 246 14.17 -8.89 4.50
CA GLU A 246 14.46 -9.77 5.65
C GLU A 246 14.98 -8.98 6.84
N GLU A 247 15.82 -7.97 6.61
CA GLU A 247 16.29 -7.08 7.67
C GLU A 247 15.14 -6.29 8.32
N ARG A 248 14.17 -5.83 7.53
CA ARG A 248 12.94 -5.19 8.07
C ARG A 248 12.16 -6.16 8.97
N TYR A 249 12.04 -7.43 8.57
CA TYR A 249 11.41 -8.44 9.42
C TYR A 249 12.17 -8.68 10.72
N ARG A 250 13.52 -8.58 10.75
CA ARG A 250 14.29 -8.69 12.00
C ARG A 250 13.99 -7.56 12.98
N VAL A 251 13.75 -6.35 12.48
CA VAL A 251 13.35 -5.20 13.31
C VAL A 251 11.96 -5.41 13.90
N LEU A 252 11.01 -5.90 13.09
CA LEU A 252 9.62 -6.14 13.52
C LEU A 252 9.45 -7.38 14.41
N LEU A 253 10.30 -8.38 14.24
CA LEU A 253 10.31 -9.62 15.00
C LEU A 253 11.68 -9.82 15.64
N PRO A 254 11.97 -9.13 16.76
CA PRO A 254 13.20 -9.34 17.49
C PRO A 254 13.35 -10.82 17.87
N PRO A 255 14.58 -11.36 17.89
CA PRO A 255 14.81 -12.71 18.41
C PRO A 255 14.31 -12.76 19.87
N ASP A 256 13.65 -13.87 20.22
CA ASP A 256 13.14 -14.07 21.58
C ASP A 256 14.33 -13.95 22.55
N ARG A 257 14.25 -13.01 23.50
CA ARG A 257 15.26 -12.74 24.55
C ARG A 257 15.13 -13.72 25.70
#